data_AF-A0A7W5ARC0-F1
#
_entry.id   AF-A0A7W5ARC0-F1
#
_cell.length_a   1.000
_cell.length_b   1.000
_cell.length_c   1.000
_cell.angle_alpha   90.00
_cell.angle_beta   90.00
_cell.angle_gamma   90.00
#
_symmetry.space_group_name_H-M   'P 1'
#
loop_
_entity.id
_entity.type
_entity.pdbx_description
1 polymer ?
#
loop_
_entity_poly.entity_id
_entity_poly.type
_entity_poly.pdbx_seq_one_letter_code
_entity_poly.pdbx_strand_id
1 'polypeptide(L)'
;MRLSSTRTLRAGIAAALLTAGLGVATAQPASAACGWSYTPAANGDGSGIMKASANGWNLKSAPYADCDNVGKVSGGERVWYHCWDFNSYDNMWVYVRVAGTNKHGWISTDNIRDEIPYRDDNGDGVVAFEQC
;
A
#
# COMPACT_ATOMS: atom_id res chain seq x y z
N MET A 1 -65.30 44.45 -36.42
CA MET A 1 -65.41 44.86 -35.00
C MET A 1 -64.16 44.35 -34.28
N ARG A 2 -63.38 45.26 -33.67
CA ARG A 2 -62.02 44.99 -33.14
C ARG A 2 -62.07 44.17 -31.85
N LEU A 3 -61.08 43.29 -31.64
CA LEU A 3 -60.47 43.05 -30.32
C LEU A 3 -59.03 42.52 -30.47
N SER A 4 -58.11 43.28 -29.90
CA SER A 4 -56.67 43.04 -29.78
C SER A 4 -56.36 41.97 -28.72
N SER A 5 -55.23 41.26 -28.82
CA SER A 5 -54.42 40.91 -27.63
C SER A 5 -53.03 40.39 -27.99
N THR A 6 -52.01 41.19 -27.71
CA THR A 6 -50.59 40.79 -27.59
C THR A 6 -50.33 40.18 -26.23
N ARG A 7 -49.74 38.97 -26.15
CA ARG A 7 -48.90 38.56 -25.01
C ARG A 7 -47.71 37.70 -25.45
N THR A 8 -46.54 38.31 -25.33
CA THR A 8 -45.20 37.72 -25.27
C THR A 8 -45.09 36.75 -24.10
N LEU A 9 -44.42 35.61 -24.28
CA LEU A 9 -43.75 34.89 -23.19
C LEU A 9 -42.33 34.49 -23.64
N ARG A 10 -41.37 34.94 -22.84
CA ARG A 10 -39.93 34.71 -22.96
C ARG A 10 -39.55 33.39 -22.28
N ALA A 11 -38.50 32.78 -22.83
CA ALA A 11 -37.38 32.11 -22.16
C ALA A 11 -37.64 30.93 -21.20
N GLY A 12 -36.95 29.82 -21.50
CA GLY A 12 -36.59 28.79 -20.54
C GLY A 12 -35.40 27.99 -21.06
N ILE A 13 -34.19 28.56 -21.05
CA ILE A 13 -32.96 27.79 -21.22
C ILE A 13 -32.73 27.07 -19.89
N ALA A 14 -33.07 25.78 -19.83
CA ALA A 14 -32.68 24.92 -18.72
C ALA A 14 -31.24 24.44 -18.96
N ALA A 15 -30.26 25.24 -18.55
CA ALA A 15 -28.89 24.78 -18.42
C ALA A 15 -28.76 23.96 -17.13
N ALA A 16 -28.87 22.64 -17.23
CA ALA A 16 -28.56 21.73 -16.15
C ALA A 16 -27.04 21.76 -15.90
N LEU A 17 -26.63 22.44 -14.84
CA LEU A 17 -25.26 22.42 -14.33
C LEU A 17 -24.97 21.02 -13.75
N LEU A 18 -24.24 20.18 -14.48
CA LEU A 18 -23.57 19.02 -13.91
C LEU A 18 -22.39 19.51 -13.06
N THR A 19 -22.62 19.75 -11.78
CA THR A 19 -21.52 19.85 -10.81
C THR A 19 -21.01 18.45 -10.52
N ALA A 20 -20.05 18.00 -11.32
CA ALA A 20 -19.23 16.84 -11.00
C ALA A 20 -18.44 17.16 -9.72
N GLY A 21 -18.79 16.50 -8.61
CA GLY A 21 -18.04 16.57 -7.37
C GLY A 21 -16.66 15.94 -7.57
N LEU A 22 -15.67 16.77 -7.86
CA LEU A 22 -14.26 16.39 -7.73
C LEU A 22 -13.98 16.27 -6.24
N GLY A 23 -14.00 15.03 -5.73
CA GLY A 23 -13.47 14.72 -4.41
C GLY A 23 -12.02 15.17 -4.36
N VAL A 24 -11.72 16.13 -3.49
CA VAL A 24 -10.33 16.56 -3.23
C VAL A 24 -9.68 15.42 -2.45
N ALA A 25 -8.86 14.61 -3.13
CA ALA A 25 -7.98 13.68 -2.45
C ALA A 25 -6.90 14.50 -1.72
N THR A 26 -7.03 14.63 -0.41
CA THR A 26 -5.98 15.24 0.41
C THR A 26 -4.81 14.26 0.47
N ALA A 27 -3.73 14.57 -0.23
CA ALA A 27 -2.47 13.83 -0.12
C ALA A 27 -1.96 13.96 1.33
N GLN A 28 -1.81 12.83 2.03
CA GLN A 28 -1.13 12.82 3.32
C GLN A 28 0.32 13.25 3.14
N PRO A 29 0.88 14.11 4.02
CA PRO A 29 2.28 14.47 3.94
C PRO A 29 3.12 13.19 4.14
N ALA A 30 4.04 12.94 3.20
CA ALA A 30 4.91 11.76 3.19
C ALA A 30 5.66 11.55 4.53
N SER A 31 5.94 12.62 5.28
CA SER A 31 6.62 12.53 6.58
C SER A 31 5.79 11.89 7.68
N ALA A 32 4.46 12.04 7.68
CA ALA A 32 3.60 11.43 8.70
C ALA A 32 3.45 9.93 8.45
N ALA A 33 3.43 9.52 7.18
CA ALA A 33 3.34 8.13 6.76
C ALA A 33 4.59 7.30 7.14
N CYS A 34 5.75 7.95 7.29
CA CYS A 34 7.00 7.30 7.68
C CYS A 34 7.21 7.17 9.20
N GLY A 35 6.31 7.74 10.02
CA GLY A 35 6.34 7.63 11.48
C GLY A 35 5.86 6.28 12.02
N TRP A 36 5.96 5.21 11.24
CA TRP A 36 5.52 3.88 11.61
C TRP A 36 6.47 3.23 12.61
N SER A 37 5.99 2.90 13.81
CA SER A 37 6.75 2.16 14.81
C SER A 37 6.11 0.81 15.07
N TYR A 38 6.70 -0.25 14.51
CA TYR A 38 6.39 -1.63 14.87
C TYR A 38 7.47 -2.17 15.80
N THR A 39 7.07 -2.79 16.92
CA THR A 39 7.99 -3.52 17.78
C THR A 39 8.00 -4.98 17.31
N PRO A 40 9.14 -5.54 16.88
CA PRO A 40 9.22 -6.92 16.41
C PRO A 40 9.06 -7.89 17.58
N ALA A 41 7.81 -8.12 17.97
CA ALA A 41 7.42 -9.20 18.88
C ALA A 41 6.76 -10.36 18.12
N ALA A 42 6.22 -10.11 16.92
CA ALA A 42 5.69 -11.17 16.06
C ALA A 42 6.78 -11.66 15.09
N ASN A 43 7.03 -12.96 15.11
CA ASN A 43 7.68 -13.69 14.04
C ASN A 43 6.55 -14.41 13.30
N GLY A 44 5.98 -13.74 12.32
CA GLY A 44 4.95 -14.35 11.49
C GLY A 44 5.50 -15.53 10.69
N ASP A 45 4.64 -16.50 10.45
CA ASP A 45 4.94 -17.74 9.75
C ASP A 45 4.72 -17.56 8.25
N GLY A 46 5.78 -17.22 7.54
CA GLY A 46 5.71 -17.03 6.10
C GLY A 46 7.05 -16.71 5.45
N SER A 47 7.13 -16.87 4.14
CA SER A 47 8.33 -16.49 3.40
C SER A 47 8.02 -16.16 1.96
N GLY A 48 8.94 -15.46 1.31
CA GLY A 48 8.89 -15.31 -0.12
C GLY A 48 10.23 -15.18 -0.81
N ILE A 49 10.21 -15.24 -2.13
CA ILE A 49 11.39 -15.01 -2.98
C ILE A 49 11.25 -13.68 -3.70
N MET A 50 12.27 -12.83 -3.56
CA MET A 50 12.32 -11.53 -4.23
C MET A 50 12.34 -11.70 -5.76
N LYS A 51 11.55 -10.88 -6.46
CA LYS A 51 11.61 -10.74 -7.92
C LYS A 51 13.04 -10.36 -8.36
N ALA A 52 13.41 -10.77 -9.56
CA ALA A 52 14.72 -10.46 -10.11
C ALA A 52 14.90 -8.94 -10.23
N SER A 53 16.03 -8.43 -9.74
CA SER A 53 16.44 -7.03 -9.88
C SER A 53 17.96 -6.97 -9.88
N ALA A 54 18.53 -6.37 -10.95
CA ALA A 54 19.98 -6.18 -11.06
C ALA A 54 20.54 -5.29 -9.95
N ASN A 55 19.71 -4.37 -9.45
CA ASN A 55 20.06 -3.44 -8.39
C ASN A 55 19.44 -3.83 -7.05
N GLY A 56 18.85 -5.02 -6.89
CA GLY A 56 18.10 -5.41 -5.69
C GLY A 56 16.88 -4.52 -5.39
N TRP A 57 16.33 -4.69 -4.20
CA TRP A 57 15.18 -3.95 -3.69
C TRP A 57 15.53 -3.31 -2.35
N ASN A 58 15.07 -2.08 -2.14
CA ASN A 58 15.30 -1.38 -0.88
C ASN A 58 14.27 -1.84 0.16
N LEU A 59 14.77 -2.10 1.38
CA LEU A 59 13.93 -2.27 2.55
C LEU A 59 13.63 -0.89 3.14
N LYS A 60 12.37 -0.62 3.41
CA LYS A 60 11.87 0.68 3.87
C LYS A 60 11.70 0.73 5.39
N SER A 61 11.81 1.94 5.96
CA SER A 61 11.53 2.17 7.39
C SER A 61 10.04 2.03 7.75
N ALA A 62 9.15 2.22 6.77
CA ALA A 62 7.69 2.16 6.91
C ALA A 62 7.05 1.65 5.59
N PRO A 63 5.76 1.28 5.54
CA PRO A 63 5.10 0.68 4.37
C PRO A 63 4.79 1.69 3.23
N TYR A 64 5.76 2.51 2.86
CA TYR A 64 5.65 3.49 1.77
C TYR A 64 6.96 3.57 0.98
N ALA A 65 6.84 3.69 -0.34
CA ALA A 65 7.99 3.77 -1.24
C ALA A 65 8.85 5.03 -1.02
N ASP A 66 8.27 6.10 -0.50
CA ASP A 66 8.95 7.37 -0.25
C ASP A 66 9.67 7.42 1.11
N CYS A 67 9.47 6.43 1.98
CA CYS A 67 10.16 6.36 3.26
C CYS A 67 11.62 5.94 3.10
N ASP A 68 12.41 6.24 4.13
CA ASP A 68 13.84 5.99 4.16
C ASP A 68 14.18 4.52 3.90
N ASN A 69 15.33 4.30 3.26
CA ASN A 69 15.87 2.96 3.08
C ASN A 69 16.65 2.56 4.33
N VAL A 70 16.28 1.44 4.95
CA VAL A 70 16.96 0.87 6.12
C VAL A 70 17.82 -0.34 5.77
N GLY A 71 17.70 -0.83 4.53
CA GLY A 71 18.45 -1.97 4.05
C GLY A 71 18.18 -2.27 2.59
N LYS A 72 18.72 -3.40 2.15
CA LYS A 72 18.62 -3.86 0.76
C LYS A 72 18.63 -5.38 0.71
N VAL A 73 17.80 -5.93 -0.17
CA VAL A 73 17.69 -7.37 -0.47
C VAL A 73 17.92 -7.60 -1.96
N SER A 74 18.69 -8.61 -2.32
CA SER A 74 18.99 -8.91 -3.73
C SER A 74 17.81 -9.60 -4.40
N GLY A 75 17.71 -9.49 -5.74
CA GLY A 75 16.73 -10.29 -6.47
C GLY A 75 17.04 -11.78 -6.33
N GLY A 76 16.00 -12.61 -6.15
CA GLY A 76 16.13 -14.06 -5.94
C GLY A 76 16.48 -14.48 -4.50
N GLU A 77 16.77 -13.54 -3.59
CA GLU A 77 16.94 -13.88 -2.17
C GLU A 77 15.60 -14.23 -1.52
N ARG A 78 15.68 -15.11 -0.52
CA ARG A 78 14.54 -15.43 0.35
C ARG A 78 14.41 -14.38 1.46
N VAL A 79 13.17 -14.05 1.77
CA VAL A 79 12.78 -13.24 2.93
C VAL A 79 11.83 -14.02 3.82
N TRP A 80 11.94 -13.82 5.13
CA TRP A 80 11.02 -14.34 6.14
C TRP A 80 10.09 -13.23 6.56
N TYR A 81 8.79 -13.54 6.63
CA TYR A 81 7.78 -12.56 7.00
C TYR A 81 7.75 -12.40 8.52
N HIS A 82 7.40 -11.22 9.00
CA HIS A 82 7.18 -10.98 10.43
C HIS A 82 5.74 -10.54 10.68
N CYS A 83 5.27 -9.57 9.90
CA CYS A 83 3.89 -9.13 9.87
C CYS A 83 3.62 -8.39 8.56
N TRP A 84 2.35 -8.11 8.28
CA TRP A 84 1.90 -7.40 7.08
C TRP A 84 1.03 -6.20 7.44
N ASP A 85 0.95 -5.21 6.56
CA ASP A 85 -0.05 -4.15 6.67
C ASP A 85 -0.39 -3.56 5.30
N PHE A 86 -1.52 -2.86 5.22
CA PHE A 86 -1.91 -2.05 4.07
C PHE A 86 -1.59 -0.59 4.31
N ASN A 87 -0.93 0.03 3.35
CA ASN A 87 -0.76 1.48 3.39
C ASN A 87 -2.04 2.20 2.94
N SER A 88 -2.07 3.54 3.05
CA SER A 88 -3.26 4.34 2.69
C SER A 88 -3.64 4.30 1.20
N TYR A 89 -2.83 3.64 0.36
CA TYR A 89 -3.09 3.41 -1.06
C TYR A 89 -3.54 1.96 -1.34
N ASP A 90 -3.95 1.22 -0.31
CA ASP A 90 -4.37 -0.18 -0.38
C ASP A 90 -3.29 -1.14 -0.94
N ASN A 91 -2.02 -0.75 -0.90
CA ASN A 91 -0.92 -1.65 -1.24
C ASN A 91 -0.51 -2.45 -0.02
N MET A 92 -0.36 -3.76 -0.18
CA MET A 92 0.13 -4.64 0.88
C MET A 92 1.65 -4.55 0.99
N TRP A 93 2.12 -4.39 2.21
CA TRP A 93 3.54 -4.42 2.56
C TRP A 93 3.76 -5.47 3.63
N VAL A 94 4.94 -6.07 3.61
CA VAL A 94 5.38 -7.04 4.62
C VAL A 94 6.64 -6.55 5.27
N TYR A 95 6.69 -6.60 6.60
CA TYR A 95 7.93 -6.44 7.34
C TYR A 95 8.68 -7.75 7.29
N VAL A 96 9.94 -7.72 6.83
CA VAL A 96 10.69 -8.94 6.53
C VAL A 96 12.07 -8.96 7.18
N ARG A 97 12.60 -10.18 7.33
CA ARG A 97 14.02 -10.47 7.56
C ARG A 97 14.63 -11.10 6.31
N VAL A 98 15.78 -10.61 5.86
CA VAL A 98 16.51 -11.25 4.76
C VAL A 98 17.18 -12.54 5.24
N ALA A 99 16.94 -13.66 4.55
CA ALA A 99 17.44 -14.96 4.95
C ALA A 99 18.97 -14.98 5.12
N GLY A 100 19.43 -15.60 6.21
CA GLY A 100 20.85 -15.67 6.55
C GLY A 100 21.45 -14.36 7.09
N THR A 101 20.63 -13.36 7.39
CA THR A 101 21.09 -12.07 7.93
C THR A 101 20.17 -11.54 9.04
N ASN A 102 20.61 -10.48 9.72
CA ASN A 102 19.78 -9.70 10.64
C ASN A 102 19.23 -8.41 10.00
N LYS A 103 19.22 -8.29 8.67
CA LYS A 103 18.66 -7.12 7.98
C LYS A 103 17.14 -7.23 7.96
N HIS A 104 16.47 -6.17 8.38
CA HIS A 104 15.03 -6.08 8.40
C HIS A 104 14.52 -4.81 7.73
N GLY A 105 13.25 -4.81 7.37
CA GLY A 105 12.53 -3.63 6.91
C GLY A 105 11.29 -3.99 6.11
N TRP A 106 10.57 -2.97 5.68
CA TRP A 106 9.35 -3.10 4.89
C TRP A 106 9.65 -3.32 3.42
N ILE A 107 8.90 -4.21 2.78
CA ILE A 107 8.94 -4.43 1.34
C ILE A 107 7.52 -4.58 0.82
N SER A 108 7.22 -3.97 -0.33
CA SER A 108 5.94 -4.20 -1.02
C SER A 108 5.89 -5.63 -1.55
N THR A 109 4.73 -6.26 -1.40
CA THR A 109 4.50 -7.63 -1.89
C THR A 109 4.58 -7.72 -3.41
N ASP A 110 4.38 -6.60 -4.12
CA ASP A 110 4.63 -6.49 -5.55
C ASP A 110 6.07 -6.78 -5.96
N ASN A 111 7.02 -6.78 -5.02
CA ASN A 111 8.42 -7.13 -5.29
C ASN A 111 8.72 -8.61 -5.02
N ILE A 112 7.72 -9.42 -4.65
CA ILE A 112 7.85 -10.84 -4.29
C ILE A 112 7.12 -11.69 -5.35
N ARG A 113 7.73 -12.80 -5.79
CA ARG A 113 7.16 -13.69 -6.83
C ARG A 113 6.60 -15.01 -6.31
N ASP A 114 7.22 -15.56 -5.28
CA ASP A 114 6.83 -16.84 -4.70
C ASP A 114 6.50 -16.53 -3.25
N GLU A 115 5.21 -16.44 -2.92
CA GLU A 115 4.74 -16.15 -1.58
C GLU A 115 4.23 -17.45 -0.94
N ILE A 116 4.81 -17.81 0.21
CA ILE A 116 4.31 -18.87 1.08
C ILE A 116 3.77 -18.15 2.32
N PRO A 117 2.48 -17.79 2.33
CA PRO A 117 1.89 -17.01 3.43
C PRO A 117 1.69 -17.84 4.69
N TYR A 118 1.90 -19.15 4.62
CA TYR A 118 1.67 -20.10 5.71
C TYR A 118 2.83 -21.10 5.77
N ARG A 119 3.83 -20.78 6.58
CA ARG A 119 4.94 -21.70 6.87
C ARG A 119 5.35 -21.53 8.32
N ASP A 120 5.11 -22.56 9.13
CA ASP A 120 5.69 -22.71 10.47
C ASP A 120 7.22 -22.68 10.34
N ASP A 121 7.80 -21.49 10.44
CA ASP A 121 9.23 -21.25 10.21
C ASP A 121 10.02 -21.31 11.51
N ASN A 122 9.32 -21.23 12.64
CA ASN A 122 9.85 -21.31 13.99
C ASN A 122 9.76 -22.74 14.60
N GLY A 123 8.95 -23.63 14.00
CA GLY A 123 8.79 -25.04 14.36
C GLY A 123 7.88 -25.30 15.57
N ASP A 124 7.03 -24.36 15.95
CA ASP A 124 6.15 -24.47 17.12
C ASP A 124 4.80 -25.15 16.84
N GLY A 125 4.53 -25.49 15.57
CA GLY A 125 3.30 -26.13 15.12
C GLY A 125 2.13 -25.16 14.94
N VAL A 126 2.36 -23.85 15.06
CA VAL A 126 1.41 -22.77 14.79
C VAL A 126 1.82 -22.08 13.49
N VAL A 127 0.83 -21.54 12.78
CA VAL A 127 1.06 -20.68 11.62
C VAL A 127 0.35 -19.36 11.90
N ALA A 128 1.11 -18.32 12.21
CA ALA A 128 0.63 -16.99 12.51
C ALA A 128 1.05 -16.00 11.40
N PHE A 129 0.13 -15.55 10.56
CA PHE A 129 0.40 -14.46 9.61
C PHE A 129 -0.29 -13.18 10.09
N GLU A 130 0.38 -12.48 11.00
CA GLU A 130 -0.21 -11.38 11.77
C GLU A 130 -0.12 -10.04 11.05
N GLN A 131 -1.15 -9.21 11.23
CA GLN A 131 -1.11 -7.81 10.83
C GLN A 131 -0.23 -7.00 11.80
N CYS A 132 0.58 -6.08 11.26
CA CYS A 132 1.25 -5.04 12.03
C CYS A 132 0.25 -3.90 12.32
#